data_AF-A0A1D2R6D6-F1
#
_entry.id   AF-A0A1D2R6D6-F1
#
_cell.length_a   1.000
_cell.length_b   1.000
_cell.length_c   1.000
_cell.angle_alpha   90.00
_cell.angle_beta   90.00
_cell.angle_gamma   90.00
#
_symmetry.space_group_name_H-M   'P 1'
#
loop_
_entity.id
_entity.type
_entity.pdbx_description
1 polymer ?
#
loop_
_entity_poly.entity_id
_entity_poly.type
_entity_poly.pdbx_seq_one_letter_code
_entity_poly.pdbx_strand_id
1 'polypeptide(L)'
;MGLKEIEAKIREDGQKQVDDINEKADRRIKLIDERIDDYAKKQAEKVRKDKMSEIELLARQIIADANIKAKQRADKERNLVIDRVFDAAKSKILNASDKEKKEMLESLAAEGTKEIKGGAEILVDKKYAKLLKDAVPSDIGDFGVIIKSNDGKLKIDNTLNNRLKQMEPNLRPKIASVLFS
;
A
#
# COMPACT_ATOMS: atom_id res chain seq x y z
N MET A 1 -22.67 32.33 95.16
CA MET A 1 -22.01 32.62 93.87
C MET A 1 -22.38 34.02 93.45
N GLY A 2 -21.39 34.88 93.27
CA GLY A 2 -21.61 36.28 92.87
C GLY A 2 -21.80 36.41 91.36
N LEU A 3 -22.57 37.40 90.90
CA LEU A 3 -22.78 37.71 89.48
C LEU A 3 -21.48 37.74 88.65
N LYS A 4 -20.38 38.22 89.24
CA LYS A 4 -19.05 38.27 88.63
C LYS A 4 -18.43 36.90 88.34
N GLU A 5 -18.68 35.90 89.18
CA GLU A 5 -18.19 34.52 88.95
C GLU A 5 -18.95 33.83 87.82
N ILE A 6 -20.25 34.12 87.70
CA ILE A 6 -21.10 33.60 86.61
C ILE A 6 -20.66 34.22 85.27
N GLU A 7 -20.41 35.53 85.23
CA GLU A 7 -19.91 36.21 84.03
C GLU A 7 -18.53 35.68 83.60
N ALA A 8 -17.62 35.45 84.55
CA ALA A 8 -16.30 34.88 84.27
C ALA A 8 -16.39 33.47 83.68
N LYS A 9 -17.25 32.59 84.24
CA LYS A 9 -17.52 31.26 83.70
C LYS A 9 -18.09 31.30 82.28
N ILE A 10 -19.06 32.20 82.02
CA ILE A 10 -19.66 32.35 80.69
C ILE A 10 -18.60 32.77 79.66
N ARG A 11 -17.69 33.67 80.02
CA ARG A 11 -16.58 34.09 79.14
C ARG A 11 -15.58 32.95 78.90
N GLU A 12 -15.23 32.20 79.94
CA GLU A 12 -14.31 31.06 79.82
C GLU A 12 -14.88 29.96 78.92
N ASP A 13 -16.15 29.61 79.11
CA ASP A 13 -16.85 28.62 78.30
C ASP A 13 -17.02 29.11 76.86
N GLY A 14 -17.34 30.40 76.66
CA GLY A 14 -17.40 31.02 75.34
C GLY A 14 -16.06 31.00 74.61
N GLN A 15 -14.96 31.28 75.31
CA GLN A 15 -13.62 31.23 74.73
C GLN A 15 -13.23 29.79 74.34
N LYS A 16 -13.50 28.81 75.20
CA LYS A 16 -13.28 27.38 74.87
C LYS A 16 -14.07 26.94 73.64
N GLN A 17 -15.30 27.42 73.46
CA GLN A 17 -16.08 27.13 72.26
C GLN A 17 -15.48 27.77 71.01
N VAL A 18 -15.01 29.02 71.10
CA VAL A 18 -14.32 29.70 69.98
C VAL A 18 -13.04 28.96 69.59
N ASP A 19 -12.24 28.56 70.57
CA ASP A 19 -10.99 27.84 70.33
C ASP A 19 -11.24 26.47 69.69
N ASP A 20 -12.25 25.72 70.15
CA ASP A 20 -12.67 24.44 69.56
C ASP A 20 -13.20 24.61 68.12
N ILE A 21 -13.95 25.69 67.84
CA ILE A 21 -14.41 26.01 66.48
C ILE A 21 -13.21 26.31 65.57
N ASN A 22 -12.25 27.11 66.02
CA ASN A 22 -11.05 27.45 65.24
C ASN A 22 -10.19 26.21 64.97
N GLU A 23 -9.96 25.37 65.99
CA GLU A 23 -9.16 24.15 65.83
C GLU A 23 -9.83 23.15 64.87
N LYS A 24 -11.17 23.06 64.88
CA LYS A 24 -11.92 22.26 63.91
C LYS A 24 -11.86 22.85 62.52
N ALA A 25 -11.92 24.17 62.38
CA ALA A 25 -11.79 24.85 61.09
C ALA A 25 -10.41 24.62 60.48
N ASP A 26 -9.33 24.78 61.25
CA ASP A 26 -7.95 24.57 60.81
C ASP A 26 -7.70 23.12 60.38
N ARG A 27 -8.20 22.15 61.14
CA ARG A 27 -8.13 20.72 60.75
C ARG A 27 -8.85 20.47 59.43
N ARG A 28 -9.99 21.13 59.21
CA ARG A 28 -10.80 20.97 58.00
C ARG A 28 -10.14 21.63 56.79
N ILE A 29 -9.49 22.78 56.97
CA ILE A 29 -8.69 23.44 55.93
C ILE A 29 -7.55 22.52 55.48
N LYS A 30 -6.76 21.98 56.42
CA LYS A 30 -5.67 21.04 56.10
C LYS A 30 -6.16 19.83 55.31
N LEU A 31 -7.29 19.23 55.71
CA LEU A 31 -7.89 18.11 54.98
C LEU A 31 -8.38 18.48 53.58
N ILE A 32 -8.83 19.73 53.37
CA ILE A 32 -9.22 20.23 52.06
C ILE A 32 -7.98 20.40 51.18
N ASP A 33 -6.91 21.00 51.72
CA ASP A 33 -5.65 21.21 50.99
C ASP A 33 -5.02 19.87 50.57
N GLU A 34 -4.94 18.90 51.48
CA GLU A 34 -4.44 17.55 51.17
C GLU A 34 -5.25 16.86 50.07
N ARG A 35 -6.58 17.04 50.07
CA ARG A 35 -7.45 16.48 49.03
C ARG A 35 -7.30 17.18 47.69
N ILE A 36 -7.11 18.50 47.69
CA ILE A 36 -6.84 19.28 46.47
C ILE A 36 -5.52 18.81 45.85
N ASP A 37 -4.48 18.65 46.67
CA ASP A 37 -3.17 18.17 46.22
C ASP A 37 -3.23 16.75 45.66
N ASP A 38 -3.88 15.82 46.36
CA ASP A 38 -4.06 14.45 45.88
C ASP A 38 -4.86 14.40 44.57
N TYR A 39 -5.94 15.18 44.48
CA TYR A 39 -6.74 15.28 43.26
C TYR A 39 -5.93 15.84 42.09
N ALA A 40 -5.19 16.94 42.31
CA ALA A 40 -4.34 17.56 41.31
C ALA A 40 -3.27 16.60 40.78
N LYS A 41 -2.61 15.86 41.68
CA LYS A 41 -1.62 14.82 41.32
C LYS A 41 -2.24 13.72 40.47
N LYS A 42 -3.40 13.18 40.89
CA LYS A 42 -4.11 12.13 40.14
C LYS A 42 -4.53 12.59 38.75
N GLN A 43 -5.01 13.82 38.61
CA GLN A 43 -5.35 14.36 37.29
C GLN A 43 -4.10 14.54 36.42
N ALA A 44 -3.01 15.06 36.98
CA ALA A 44 -1.75 15.23 36.26
C ALA A 44 -1.19 13.88 35.77
N GLU A 45 -1.20 12.86 36.63
CA GLU A 45 -0.78 11.51 36.26
C GLU A 45 -1.66 10.88 35.18
N LYS A 46 -2.98 11.08 35.27
CA LYS A 46 -3.91 10.59 34.25
C LYS A 46 -3.61 11.22 32.89
N VAL A 47 -3.49 12.55 32.83
CA VAL A 47 -3.13 13.27 31.61
C VAL A 47 -1.78 12.78 31.07
N ARG A 48 -0.78 12.59 31.94
CA ARG A 48 0.53 12.09 31.53
C ARG A 48 0.43 10.70 30.91
N LYS A 49 -0.31 9.79 31.53
CA LYS A 49 -0.49 8.41 31.06
C LYS A 49 -1.23 8.36 29.72
N ASP A 50 -2.28 9.15 29.59
CA ASP A 50 -3.06 9.25 28.36
C ASP A 50 -2.17 9.78 27.22
N LYS A 51 -1.40 10.84 27.47
CA LYS A 51 -0.46 11.41 26.49
C LYS A 51 0.68 10.45 26.14
N MET A 52 1.23 9.71 27.09
CA MET A 52 2.24 8.69 26.80
C MET A 52 1.67 7.59 25.89
N SER A 53 0.44 7.16 26.13
CA SER A 53 -0.24 6.16 25.30
C SER A 53 -0.49 6.68 23.88
N GLU A 54 -0.88 7.95 23.73
CA GLU A 54 -1.02 8.61 22.43
C GLU A 54 0.32 8.68 21.68
N ILE A 55 1.41 9.06 22.36
CA ILE A 55 2.76 9.12 21.75
C ILE A 55 3.20 7.75 21.27
N GLU A 56 2.96 6.71 22.07
CA GLU A 56 3.30 5.34 21.69
C GLU A 56 2.52 4.90 20.44
N LEU A 57 1.22 5.21 20.37
CA LEU A 57 0.40 4.92 19.20
C LEU A 57 0.94 5.65 17.95
N LEU A 58 1.25 6.94 18.08
CA LEU A 58 1.81 7.74 16.98
C LEU A 58 3.17 7.20 16.52
N ALA A 59 4.05 6.83 17.45
CA ALA A 59 5.34 6.24 17.11
C ALA A 59 5.16 4.93 16.32
N ARG A 60 4.24 4.06 16.74
CA ARG A 60 3.90 2.83 16.01
C ARG A 60 3.37 3.13 14.61
N GLN A 61 2.49 4.12 14.47
CA GLN A 61 1.96 4.55 13.17
C GLN A 61 3.08 5.06 12.25
N ILE A 62 3.95 5.93 12.74
CA ILE A 62 5.08 6.47 11.97
C ILE A 62 5.98 5.34 11.45
N ILE A 63 6.30 4.37 12.31
CA ILE A 63 7.13 3.21 11.92
C ILE A 63 6.41 2.35 10.88
N ALA A 64 5.12 2.07 11.09
CA ALA A 64 4.31 1.30 10.14
C ALA A 64 4.25 1.98 8.76
N ASP A 65 4.00 3.28 8.73
CA ASP A 65 3.96 4.08 7.51
C ASP A 65 5.31 4.10 6.80
N ALA A 66 6.40 4.23 7.56
CA ALA A 66 7.76 4.19 7.02
C ALA A 66 8.04 2.82 6.37
N ASN A 67 7.66 1.72 7.02
CA ASN A 67 7.83 0.37 6.50
C ASN A 67 7.00 0.13 5.23
N ILE A 68 5.74 0.59 5.22
CA ILE A 68 4.87 0.50 4.04
C ILE A 68 5.48 1.28 2.87
N LYS A 69 5.91 2.53 3.09
CA LYS A 69 6.53 3.36 2.06
C LYS A 69 7.83 2.75 1.53
N ALA A 70 8.67 2.21 2.42
CA ALA A 70 9.90 1.54 2.04
C ALA A 70 9.62 0.33 1.15
N LYS A 71 8.67 -0.52 1.56
CA LYS A 71 8.26 -1.69 0.77
C LYS A 71 7.69 -1.30 -0.59
N GLN A 72 6.78 -0.31 -0.64
CA GLN A 72 6.22 0.18 -1.90
C GLN A 72 7.29 0.70 -2.86
N ARG A 73 8.30 1.41 -2.36
CA ARG A 73 9.43 1.86 -3.18
C ARG A 73 10.24 0.68 -3.71
N ALA A 74 10.57 -0.28 -2.86
CA ALA A 74 11.30 -1.48 -3.27
C ALA A 74 10.54 -2.28 -4.34
N ASP A 75 9.23 -2.48 -4.15
CA ASP A 75 8.37 -3.21 -5.09
C ASP A 75 8.24 -2.46 -6.43
N LYS A 76 8.18 -1.13 -6.39
CA LYS A 76 8.18 -0.30 -7.61
C LYS A 76 9.48 -0.49 -8.40
N GLU A 77 10.63 -0.40 -7.75
CA GLU A 77 11.93 -0.60 -8.42
C GLU A 77 12.08 -2.02 -8.97
N ARG A 78 11.64 -3.03 -8.23
CA ARG A 78 11.60 -4.42 -8.70
C ARG A 78 10.76 -4.57 -9.97
N ASN A 79 9.57 -3.97 -9.99
CA ASN A 79 8.70 -3.99 -11.17
C ASN A 79 9.36 -3.29 -12.37
N LEU A 80 10.03 -2.15 -12.18
CA LEU A 80 10.76 -1.47 -13.26
C LEU A 80 11.86 -2.36 -13.87
N VAL A 81 12.56 -3.14 -13.04
CA VAL A 81 13.56 -4.10 -13.54
C VAL A 81 12.89 -5.21 -14.37
N ILE A 82 11.75 -5.73 -13.92
CA ILE A 82 10.98 -6.72 -14.67
C ILE A 82 10.49 -6.14 -16.00
N ASP A 83 9.98 -4.91 -16.01
CA ASP A 83 9.51 -4.24 -17.23
C ASP A 83 10.65 -4.11 -18.26
N ARG A 84 11.86 -3.75 -17.81
CA ARG A 84 13.06 -3.71 -18.66
C ARG A 84 13.40 -5.06 -19.28
N VAL A 85 13.12 -6.18 -18.60
CA VAL A 85 13.34 -7.52 -19.17
C VAL A 85 12.39 -7.76 -20.34
N PHE A 86 11.12 -7.37 -20.22
CA PHE A 86 10.16 -7.47 -21.32
C PHE A 86 10.56 -6.58 -22.50
N ASP A 87 10.99 -5.34 -22.24
CA ASP A 87 11.47 -4.42 -23.26
C ASP A 87 12.72 -4.95 -23.98
N ALA A 88 13.66 -5.54 -23.22
CA ALA A 88 14.86 -6.16 -23.77
C ALA A 88 14.51 -7.39 -24.63
N ALA A 89 13.58 -8.23 -24.17
CA ALA A 89 13.11 -9.38 -24.94
C ALA A 89 12.42 -8.95 -26.25
N LYS A 90 11.56 -7.93 -26.20
CA LYS A 90 10.92 -7.34 -27.38
C LYS A 90 11.96 -6.80 -28.35
N SER A 91 12.92 -6.03 -27.85
CA SER A 91 14.00 -5.45 -28.66
C SER A 91 14.86 -6.53 -29.32
N LYS A 92 15.15 -7.62 -28.60
CA LYS A 92 15.90 -8.77 -29.13
C LYS A 92 15.17 -9.42 -30.31
N ILE A 93 13.85 -9.59 -30.22
CA ILE A 93 13.03 -10.14 -31.32
C ILE A 93 13.00 -9.17 -32.50
N LEU A 94 12.79 -7.88 -32.26
CA LEU A 94 12.73 -6.87 -33.33
C LEU A 94 14.08 -6.64 -34.03
N ASN A 95 15.19 -6.90 -33.35
CA ASN A 95 16.55 -6.79 -33.89
C ASN A 95 17.12 -8.12 -34.40
N ALA A 96 16.35 -9.20 -34.34
CA ALA A 96 16.74 -10.49 -34.89
C ALA A 96 16.96 -10.40 -36.42
N SER A 97 17.73 -11.34 -36.97
CA SER A 97 17.96 -11.42 -38.41
C SER A 97 16.67 -11.70 -39.17
N ASP A 98 16.64 -11.35 -40.46
CA ASP A 98 15.46 -11.60 -41.31
C ASP A 98 15.12 -13.09 -41.42
N LYS A 99 16.14 -13.96 -41.34
CA LYS A 99 15.95 -15.42 -41.30
C LYS A 99 15.20 -15.85 -40.03
N GLU A 100 15.67 -15.41 -38.86
CA GLU A 100 15.02 -15.73 -37.58
C GLU A 100 13.61 -15.14 -37.50
N LYS A 101 13.41 -13.91 -37.97
CA LYS A 101 12.09 -13.27 -38.04
C LYS A 101 11.14 -14.05 -38.93
N LYS A 102 11.61 -14.53 -40.09
CA LYS A 102 10.83 -15.37 -40.98
C LYS A 102 10.40 -16.67 -40.30
N GLU A 103 11.34 -17.38 -39.66
CA GLU A 103 11.03 -18.62 -38.93
C GLU A 103 10.00 -18.39 -37.81
N MET A 104 10.11 -17.27 -37.08
CA MET A 104 9.13 -16.88 -36.07
C MET A 104 7.74 -16.62 -36.69
N LEU A 105 7.66 -15.86 -37.78
CA LEU A 105 6.39 -15.55 -38.45
C LEU A 105 5.72 -16.81 -39.01
N GLU A 106 6.50 -17.74 -39.58
CA GLU A 106 6.00 -19.03 -40.06
C GLU A 106 5.42 -19.86 -38.90
N SER A 107 6.11 -19.93 -37.76
CA SER A 107 5.61 -20.63 -36.57
C SER A 107 4.32 -19.99 -36.04
N LEU A 108 4.27 -18.66 -35.92
CA LEU A 108 3.09 -17.93 -35.43
C LEU A 108 1.87 -18.10 -36.36
N ALA A 109 2.11 -18.14 -37.67
CA ALA A 109 1.07 -18.39 -38.67
C ALA A 109 0.57 -19.85 -38.62
N ALA A 110 1.47 -20.81 -38.45
CA ALA A 110 1.11 -22.22 -38.32
C ALA A 110 0.32 -22.52 -37.04
N GLU A 111 0.65 -21.86 -35.92
CA GLU A 111 -0.12 -21.95 -34.68
C GLU A 111 -1.55 -21.41 -34.87
N GLY A 112 -1.70 -20.21 -35.41
CA GLY A 112 -3.01 -19.59 -35.57
C GLY A 112 -3.90 -20.25 -36.62
N THR A 113 -3.33 -20.77 -37.71
CA THR A 113 -4.11 -21.47 -38.75
C THR A 113 -4.64 -22.83 -38.27
N LYS A 114 -3.97 -23.50 -37.32
CA LYS A 114 -4.48 -24.74 -36.69
C LYS A 114 -5.76 -24.50 -35.88
N GLU A 115 -5.93 -23.31 -35.32
CA GLU A 115 -7.09 -22.95 -34.50
C GLU A 115 -8.32 -22.57 -35.34
N ILE A 116 -8.15 -22.22 -36.62
CA ILE A 116 -9.25 -21.84 -37.52
C ILE A 116 -9.56 -22.97 -38.51
N LYS A 117 -10.76 -23.54 -38.42
CA LYS A 117 -11.27 -24.51 -39.41
C LYS A 117 -11.94 -23.78 -40.58
N GLY A 118 -11.62 -24.16 -41.82
CA GLY A 118 -12.30 -23.64 -43.03
C GLY A 118 -11.52 -22.63 -43.87
N GLY A 119 -10.21 -22.50 -43.64
CA GLY A 119 -9.34 -21.58 -44.38
C GLY A 119 -9.26 -20.20 -43.71
N ALA A 120 -8.07 -19.60 -43.79
CA ALA A 120 -7.77 -18.36 -43.11
C ALA A 120 -6.81 -17.48 -43.92
N GLU A 121 -6.99 -16.18 -43.79
CA GLU A 121 -6.10 -15.14 -44.30
C GLU A 121 -5.08 -14.77 -43.22
N ILE A 122 -3.80 -14.72 -43.59
CA ILE A 122 -2.70 -14.34 -42.70
C ILE A 122 -2.33 -12.90 -43.00
N LEU A 123 -2.58 -12.00 -42.06
CA LEU A 123 -2.24 -10.59 -42.13
C LEU A 123 -0.91 -10.34 -41.42
N VAL A 124 0.00 -9.62 -42.08
CA VAL A 124 1.31 -9.24 -41.53
C VAL A 124 1.55 -7.77 -41.79
N ASP A 125 2.27 -7.11 -40.89
CA ASP A 125 2.65 -5.71 -41.09
C ASP A 125 3.40 -5.53 -42.41
N LYS A 126 3.11 -4.45 -43.14
CA LYS A 126 3.73 -4.11 -44.43
C LYS A 126 5.27 -4.21 -44.39
N LYS A 127 5.89 -3.88 -43.26
CA LYS A 127 7.35 -3.95 -43.07
C LYS A 127 7.90 -5.37 -43.18
N TYR A 128 7.13 -6.38 -42.77
CA TYR A 128 7.56 -7.78 -42.70
C TYR A 128 6.91 -8.69 -43.75
N ALA A 129 5.99 -8.17 -44.56
CA ALA A 129 5.27 -8.95 -45.58
C ALA A 129 6.19 -9.68 -46.58
N LYS A 130 7.41 -9.18 -46.82
CA LYS A 130 8.40 -9.85 -47.70
C LYS A 130 8.99 -11.12 -47.10
N LEU A 131 8.87 -11.30 -45.77
CA LEU A 131 9.46 -12.42 -45.04
C LEU A 131 8.57 -13.66 -45.06
N LEU A 132 7.26 -13.49 -45.16
CA LEU A 132 6.28 -14.58 -45.12
C LEU A 132 5.56 -14.72 -46.47
N LYS A 133 5.62 -15.90 -47.07
CA LYS A 133 4.87 -16.21 -48.30
C LYS A 133 3.37 -16.31 -47.99
N ASP A 134 2.54 -15.90 -48.94
CA ASP A 134 1.07 -15.95 -48.84
C ASP A 134 0.45 -15.07 -47.74
N ALA A 135 1.24 -14.16 -47.17
CA ALA A 135 0.77 -13.15 -46.23
C ALA A 135 0.20 -11.92 -46.94
N VAL A 136 -0.92 -11.41 -46.43
CA VAL A 136 -1.55 -10.18 -46.90
C VAL A 136 -0.96 -8.99 -46.12
N PRO A 137 -0.29 -8.04 -46.80
CA PRO A 137 0.27 -6.86 -46.14
C PRO A 137 -0.85 -5.99 -45.55
N SER A 138 -0.74 -5.67 -44.27
CA SER A 138 -1.70 -4.83 -43.54
C SER A 138 -0.97 -3.81 -42.67
N ASP A 139 -1.64 -2.74 -42.26
CA ASP A 139 -1.07 -1.69 -41.40
C ASP A 139 -1.33 -2.04 -39.92
N ILE A 140 -0.54 -2.97 -39.40
CA ILE A 140 -0.72 -3.53 -38.06
C ILE A 140 0.06 -2.72 -37.03
N GLY A 141 1.25 -2.22 -37.40
CA GLY A 141 2.12 -1.47 -36.51
C GLY A 141 2.85 -2.32 -35.46
N ASP A 142 2.85 -3.64 -35.61
CA ASP A 142 3.53 -4.59 -34.71
C ASP A 142 4.17 -5.76 -35.47
N PHE A 143 5.14 -6.42 -34.82
CA PHE A 143 5.74 -7.64 -35.35
C PHE A 143 4.87 -8.85 -35.01
N GLY A 144 4.64 -9.75 -35.95
CA GLY A 144 3.82 -10.95 -35.77
C GLY A 144 2.75 -11.07 -36.85
N VAL A 145 1.73 -11.89 -36.58
CA VAL A 145 0.70 -12.20 -37.56
C VAL A 145 -0.70 -12.07 -36.94
N ILE A 146 -1.67 -11.66 -37.74
CA ILE A 146 -3.09 -11.71 -37.40
C ILE A 146 -3.74 -12.71 -38.35
N ILE A 147 -4.39 -13.73 -37.82
CA ILE A 147 -5.07 -14.74 -38.62
C ILE A 147 -6.56 -14.45 -38.60
N LYS A 148 -7.18 -14.31 -39.76
CA LYS A 148 -8.62 -14.05 -39.91
C LYS A 148 -9.27 -15.19 -40.67
N SER A 149 -10.40 -15.69 -40.21
CA SER A 149 -11.17 -16.67 -40.98
C SER A 149 -11.70 -16.06 -42.28
N ASN A 150 -11.89 -16.87 -43.32
CA ASN A 150 -12.42 -16.40 -44.61
C ASN A 150 -13.82 -15.78 -44.49
N ASP A 151 -14.62 -16.22 -43.51
CA ASP A 151 -15.94 -15.63 -43.20
C ASP A 151 -15.86 -14.38 -42.30
N GLY A 152 -14.64 -14.01 -41.87
CA GLY A 152 -14.34 -12.86 -41.03
C GLY A 152 -14.81 -12.93 -39.59
N LYS A 153 -15.41 -14.05 -39.15
CA LYS A 153 -15.98 -14.19 -37.79
C LYS A 153 -14.94 -14.46 -36.72
N LEU A 154 -13.82 -15.09 -37.08
CA LEU A 154 -12.74 -15.43 -36.16
C LEU A 154 -11.49 -14.60 -36.49
N LYS A 155 -10.86 -14.09 -35.43
CA LYS A 155 -9.60 -13.37 -35.51
C LYS A 155 -8.70 -13.83 -34.37
N ILE A 156 -7.51 -14.29 -34.72
CA ILE A 156 -6.45 -14.64 -33.78
C ILE A 156 -5.34 -13.63 -33.93
N ASP A 157 -5.02 -12.95 -32.83
CA ASP A 157 -3.98 -11.94 -32.80
C ASP A 157 -2.71 -12.53 -32.18
N ASN A 158 -1.77 -12.92 -33.05
CA ASN A 158 -0.46 -13.44 -32.68
C ASN A 158 0.63 -12.37 -32.85
N THR A 159 0.28 -11.09 -32.67
CA THR A 159 1.28 -10.01 -32.63
C THR A 159 2.12 -10.10 -31.35
N LEU A 160 3.34 -9.58 -31.42
CA LEU A 160 4.35 -9.64 -30.37
C LEU A 160 3.84 -8.98 -29.09
N ASN A 161 3.25 -7.78 -29.18
CA ASN A 161 2.73 -7.10 -28.00
C ASN A 161 1.54 -7.86 -27.40
N ASN A 162 0.65 -8.42 -28.23
CA ASN A 162 -0.49 -9.16 -27.72
C ASN A 162 -0.07 -10.46 -27.01
N ARG A 163 0.86 -11.23 -27.61
CA ARG A 163 1.39 -12.44 -26.98
C ARG A 163 2.17 -12.14 -25.71
N LEU A 164 3.03 -11.11 -25.72
CA LEU A 164 3.74 -10.69 -24.52
C LEU A 164 2.76 -10.32 -23.40
N LYS A 165 1.73 -9.53 -23.71
CA LYS A 165 0.68 -9.14 -22.76
C LYS A 165 -0.09 -10.35 -22.20
N GLN A 166 -0.39 -11.36 -23.02
CA GLN A 166 -1.05 -12.59 -22.56
C GLN A 166 -0.13 -13.45 -21.68
N MET A 167 1.17 -13.48 -21.96
CA MET A 167 2.15 -14.26 -21.20
C MET A 167 2.62 -13.55 -19.92
N GLU A 168 2.50 -12.22 -19.87
CA GLU A 168 3.00 -11.35 -18.80
C GLU A 168 2.58 -11.80 -17.39
N PRO A 169 1.29 -12.12 -17.11
CA PRO A 169 0.87 -12.53 -15.77
C PRO A 169 1.56 -13.81 -15.27
N ASN A 170 1.90 -14.72 -16.20
CA ASN A 170 2.55 -15.99 -15.88
C ASN A 170 4.07 -15.88 -15.85
N LEU A 171 4.64 -14.94 -16.62
CA LEU A 171 6.09 -14.74 -16.71
C LEU A 171 6.60 -13.82 -15.59
N ARG A 172 5.86 -12.79 -15.18
CA ARG A 172 6.28 -11.87 -14.12
C ARG A 172 6.71 -12.59 -12.82
N PRO A 173 5.95 -13.57 -12.27
CA PRO A 173 6.38 -14.30 -11.09
C PRO A 173 7.66 -15.12 -11.31
N LYS A 174 7.81 -15.74 -12.49
CA LYS A 174 9.00 -16.52 -12.85
C LYS A 174 10.25 -15.64 -12.98
N ILE A 175 10.11 -14.48 -13.60
CA ILE A 175 11.19 -13.50 -13.73
C ILE A 175 11.58 -12.99 -12.33
N ALA A 176 10.59 -12.64 -11.50
CA ALA A 176 10.84 -12.19 -10.13
C ALA A 176 11.58 -13.27 -9.30
N SER A 177 11.22 -14.55 -9.46
CA SER A 177 11.90 -15.63 -8.75
C SER A 177 13.36 -15.82 -9.20
N VAL A 178 13.69 -15.53 -10.46
CA VAL A 178 15.07 -15.65 -10.95
C VAL A 178 15.91 -14.44 -10.53
N LEU A 179 15.32 -13.24 -10.50
CA LEU A 179 16.06 -12.00 -10.27
C LEU A 179 16.19 -11.63 -8.78
N PHE A 180 15.24 -12.04 -7.94
CA PHE A 180 15.12 -11.55 -6.57
C PHE A 180 14.98 -12.65 -5.52
N SER A 181 15.07 -13.93 -5.90
CA SER A 181 15.16 -15.04 -4.93
C SER A 181 16.60 -15.40 -4.60
#